data_AF-A0A7J8LJ86-F1
#
_entry.id   AF-A0A7J8LJ86-F1
#
_cell.length_a   1.000
_cell.length_b   1.000
_cell.length_c   1.000
_cell.angle_alpha   90.00
_cell.angle_beta   90.00
_cell.angle_gamma   90.00
#
_symmetry.space_group_name_H-M   'P 1'
#
loop_
_entity.id
_entity.type
_entity.pdbx_description
1 polymer ?
#
loop_
_entity_poly.entity_id
_entity_poly.type
_entity_poly.pdbx_seq_one_letter_code
_entity_poly.pdbx_strand_id
1 'polypeptide(L)'
;MHNPSYEDVCTGSTNHNEVVRVQYDPKECSFDTLLDVFWARHDPTTLNRQGNDVGTQYRSGIYFYTPEQEMAARESMEKQQKLLNRKIVSEILPAKKFYRAEEYHQQYLAKGGRFGFKQSAEKGCNDPIRCYG
;
A
#
# COMPACT_ATOMS: atom_id res chain seq x y z
N MET A 1 4.97 -15.78 -13.22
CA MET A 1 4.30 -16.71 -12.30
C MET A 1 2.81 -16.38 -12.27
N HIS A 2 1.92 -17.38 -12.19
CA HIS A 2 0.47 -17.20 -12.15
C HIS A 2 -0.06 -17.85 -10.87
N ASN A 3 -0.94 -17.17 -10.11
CA ASN A 3 -1.45 -17.59 -8.79
C ASN A 3 -0.34 -17.88 -7.74
N PRO A 4 0.47 -16.88 -7.34
CA PRO A 4 1.46 -17.08 -6.28
C PRO A 4 0.79 -17.32 -4.92
N SER A 5 1.35 -18.21 -4.11
CA SER A 5 1.07 -18.31 -2.67
C SER A 5 1.84 -17.24 -1.88
N TYR A 6 1.47 -17.01 -0.63
CA TYR A 6 2.27 -16.19 0.28
C TYR A 6 3.72 -16.69 0.37
N GLU A 7 3.92 -18.01 0.48
CA GLU A 7 5.24 -18.63 0.56
C GLU A 7 6.09 -18.33 -0.69
N ASP A 8 5.48 -18.36 -1.88
CA ASP A 8 6.15 -17.98 -3.12
C ASP A 8 6.61 -16.52 -3.09
N VAL A 9 5.75 -15.60 -2.63
CA VAL A 9 6.07 -14.17 -2.53
C VAL A 9 7.17 -13.93 -1.51
N CYS A 10 7.15 -14.62 -0.37
CA CYS A 10 8.20 -14.52 0.65
C CYS A 10 9.60 -14.91 0.15
N THR A 11 9.71 -15.71 -0.91
CA THR A 11 11.02 -16.00 -1.52
C THR A 11 11.69 -14.78 -2.16
N GLY A 12 10.93 -13.72 -2.45
CA GLY A 12 11.39 -12.53 -3.17
C GLY A 12 11.67 -12.73 -4.67
N SER A 13 11.53 -13.96 -5.19
CA SER A 13 11.88 -14.31 -6.57
C SER A 13 10.77 -14.01 -7.60
N THR A 14 9.55 -13.76 -7.13
CA THR A 14 8.38 -13.64 -7.99
C THR A 14 8.17 -12.24 -8.55
N ASN A 15 8.87 -11.24 -8.00
CA ASN A 15 8.69 -9.82 -8.27
C ASN A 15 7.26 -9.29 -8.03
N HIS A 16 6.42 -10.04 -7.31
CA HIS A 16 5.15 -9.52 -6.80
C HIS A 16 5.38 -8.41 -5.79
N ASN A 17 4.37 -7.55 -5.61
CA ASN A 17 4.33 -6.54 -4.56
C ASN A 17 3.15 -6.83 -3.65
N GLU A 18 3.30 -6.65 -2.34
CA GLU A 18 2.17 -6.61 -1.44
C GLU A 18 1.42 -5.30 -1.65
N VAL A 19 0.13 -5.40 -1.98
CA VAL A 19 -0.70 -4.24 -2.33
C VAL A 19 -2.10 -4.38 -1.74
N VAL A 20 -2.70 -3.23 -1.41
CA VAL A 20 -4.11 -3.15 -1.05
C VAL A 20 -4.89 -2.66 -2.25
N ARG A 21 -5.84 -3.47 -2.73
CA ARG A 21 -6.77 -3.05 -3.79
C ARG A 21 -8.00 -2.43 -3.15
N VAL A 22 -8.18 -1.13 -3.35
CA VAL A 22 -9.29 -0.35 -2.77
C VAL A 22 -10.39 -0.16 -3.81
N GLN A 23 -11.65 -0.34 -3.38
CA GLN A 23 -12.83 0.14 -4.08
C GLN A 23 -13.40 1.33 -3.30
N TYR A 24 -13.77 2.39 -4.02
CA TYR A 24 -14.30 3.62 -3.45
C TYR A 24 -15.36 4.22 -4.38
N ASP A 25 -16.30 4.98 -3.82
CA ASP A 25 -17.21 5.82 -4.60
C ASP A 25 -16.54 7.18 -4.84
N PRO A 26 -16.26 7.58 -6.10
CA PRO A 26 -15.68 8.88 -6.41
C PRO A 26 -16.48 10.09 -5.92
N LYS A 27 -17.78 9.91 -5.60
CA LYS A 27 -18.65 10.96 -5.05
C LYS A 27 -18.45 11.17 -3.54
N GLU A 28 -17.96 10.15 -2.84
CA GLU A 28 -17.75 10.19 -1.39
C GLU A 28 -16.27 10.30 -1.01
N CYS A 29 -15.38 9.75 -1.84
CA CYS A 29 -13.94 9.77 -1.64
C CYS A 29 -13.22 10.05 -2.96
N SER A 30 -12.37 11.07 -3.00
CA SER A 30 -11.56 11.35 -4.17
C SER A 30 -10.32 10.45 -4.22
N PHE A 31 -9.71 10.32 -5.41
CA PHE A 31 -8.43 9.62 -5.55
C PHE A 31 -7.30 10.37 -4.83
N ASP A 32 -7.31 11.70 -4.83
CA ASP A 32 -6.34 12.53 -4.10
C ASP A 32 -6.37 12.24 -2.59
N THR A 33 -7.56 12.04 -2.01
CA THR A 33 -7.70 11.63 -0.61
C THR A 33 -7.04 10.27 -0.34
N LEU A 34 -7.13 9.32 -1.27
CA LEU A 34 -6.44 8.03 -1.15
C LEU A 34 -4.92 8.20 -1.26
N LEU A 35 -4.44 9.12 -2.10
CA LEU A 35 -3.02 9.45 -2.21
C LEU A 35 -2.48 10.11 -0.94
N ASP A 36 -3.24 11.01 -0.32
CA ASP A 36 -2.86 11.63 0.97
C ASP A 36 -2.73 10.57 2.07
N VAL A 37 -3.68 9.63 2.14
CA VAL A 37 -3.60 8.48 3.06
C VAL A 37 -2.37 7.61 2.75
N PHE A 38 -2.10 7.35 1.47
CA PHE A 38 -0.92 6.60 1.03
C PHE A 38 0.37 7.25 1.55
N TRP A 39 0.59 8.54 1.29
CA TRP A 39 1.81 9.24 1.72
C TRP A 39 1.95 9.34 3.24
N ALA A 40 0.85 9.37 3.98
CA ALA A 40 0.87 9.42 5.44
C ALA A 40 1.15 8.05 6.10
N ARG A 41 1.04 6.95 5.35
CA ARG A 41 1.02 5.59 5.94
C ARG A 41 2.37 4.88 5.95
N HIS A 42 3.31 5.27 5.09
CA HIS A 42 4.62 4.62 4.97
C HIS A 42 5.74 5.61 4.64
N ASP A 43 6.98 5.13 4.56
CA ASP A 43 8.13 5.94 4.12
C ASP A 43 8.30 5.72 2.60
N PRO A 44 7.97 6.70 1.74
CA PRO A 44 8.06 6.52 0.30
C PRO A 44 9.50 6.63 -0.24
N THR A 45 10.51 6.74 0.63
CA THR A 45 11.93 7.00 0.28
C THR A 45 12.86 5.81 0.54
N THR A 46 12.31 4.69 1.00
CA THR A 46 13.04 3.43 1.23
C THR A 46 12.79 2.43 0.11
N LEU A 47 13.83 2.14 -0.66
CA LEU A 47 13.74 1.20 -1.79
C LEU A 47 13.64 -0.24 -1.28
N ASN A 48 12.61 -0.97 -1.75
CA ASN A 48 12.39 -2.40 -1.43
C ASN A 48 12.42 -2.69 0.08
N ARG A 49 11.84 -1.79 0.88
CA ARG A 49 11.79 -1.89 2.33
C ARG A 49 10.70 -0.99 2.90
N GLN A 50 10.01 -1.45 3.93
CA GLN A 50 9.19 -0.62 4.79
C GLN A 50 9.41 -0.99 6.26
N GLY A 51 9.92 -0.05 7.05
CA GLY A 51 10.35 -0.37 8.43
C GLY A 51 11.39 -1.49 8.46
N ASN A 52 11.10 -2.57 9.19
CA ASN A 52 11.96 -3.75 9.30
C ASN A 52 11.68 -4.81 8.21
N ASP A 53 10.63 -4.63 7.40
CA ASP A 53 10.26 -5.56 6.34
C ASP A 53 11.08 -5.25 5.07
N VAL A 54 11.98 -6.16 4.69
CA VAL A 54 12.96 -5.97 3.60
C VAL A 54 12.70 -6.97 2.48
N GLY A 55 12.59 -6.46 1.25
CA GLY A 55 12.29 -7.27 0.07
C GLY A 55 11.57 -6.46 -1.00
N THR A 56 11.66 -6.93 -2.25
CA THR A 56 10.97 -6.30 -3.39
C THR A 56 9.45 -6.28 -3.18
N GLN A 57 8.91 -7.25 -2.46
CA GLN A 57 7.49 -7.34 -2.12
C GLN A 57 6.99 -6.26 -1.16
N TYR A 58 7.87 -5.46 -0.55
CA TYR A 58 7.51 -4.36 0.34
C TYR A 58 7.84 -2.99 -0.28
N ARG A 59 7.94 -2.92 -1.61
CA ARG A 59 8.25 -1.65 -2.29
C ARG A 59 7.03 -0.74 -2.32
N SER A 60 7.28 0.56 -2.18
CA SER A 60 6.23 1.56 -2.38
C SER A 60 5.81 1.62 -3.86
N GLY A 61 4.51 1.55 -4.15
CA GLY A 61 3.99 1.59 -5.51
C GLY A 61 2.52 2.00 -5.59
N ILE A 62 2.19 2.77 -6.62
CA ILE A 62 0.84 3.17 -6.99
C ILE A 62 0.53 2.53 -8.35
N TYR A 63 -0.54 1.73 -8.39
CA TYR A 63 -0.95 1.01 -9.59
C TYR A 63 -2.29 1.52 -10.11
N PHE A 64 -2.24 2.34 -11.16
CA PHE A 64 -3.41 3.09 -11.64
C PHE A 64 -4.27 2.30 -12.64
N TYR A 65 -5.56 2.58 -12.65
CA TYR A 65 -6.53 1.99 -13.57
C TYR A 65 -6.90 2.91 -14.74
N THR A 66 -6.70 4.22 -14.60
CA THR A 66 -7.01 5.21 -15.64
C THR A 66 -5.90 6.24 -15.81
N PRO A 67 -5.80 6.93 -16.96
CA PRO A 67 -4.83 8.01 -17.17
C PRO A 67 -4.99 9.17 -16.18
N GLU A 68 -6.21 9.46 -15.73
CA GLU A 68 -6.47 10.51 -14.74
C GLU A 68 -5.85 10.16 -13.39
N GLN A 69 -5.91 8.88 -12.98
CA GLN A 69 -5.22 8.41 -11.78
C GLN A 69 -3.70 8.47 -11.93
N GLU A 70 -3.17 8.17 -13.12
CA GLU A 70 -1.73 8.32 -13.37
C GLU A 70 -1.27 9.76 -13.17
N MET A 71 -1.98 10.71 -13.79
CA MET A 71 -1.66 12.14 -13.70
C MET A 71 -1.74 12.64 -12.25
N ALA A 72 -2.83 12.33 -11.54
CA ALA A 72 -3.01 12.70 -10.14
C ALA A 72 -1.92 12.10 -9.23
N ALA A 73 -1.55 10.84 -9.44
CA ALA A 73 -0.48 10.20 -8.67
C ALA A 73 0.88 10.88 -8.89
N ARG A 74 1.19 11.28 -10.13
CA ARG A 74 2.44 11.99 -10.46
C ARG A 74 2.48 13.38 -9.83
N GLU A 75 1.40 14.15 -9.97
CA GLU A 75 1.31 15.48 -9.35
C GLU A 75 1.38 15.41 -7.82
N SER A 76 0.71 14.42 -7.21
CA SER A 76 0.75 14.19 -5.77
C SER A 76 2.15 13.80 -5.29
N MET A 77 2.86 12.95 -6.04
CA MET A 77 4.27 12.62 -5.76
C MET A 77 5.18 13.86 -5.81
N GLU A 78 5.00 14.74 -6.79
CA GLU A 78 5.78 15.98 -6.89
C GLU A 78 5.50 16.93 -5.72
N LYS A 79 4.24 17.05 -5.29
CA LYS A 79 3.86 17.81 -4.10
C LYS A 79 4.51 17.22 -2.84
N GLN A 80 4.42 15.91 -2.67
CA GLN A 80 4.99 15.21 -1.50
C GLN A 80 6.52 15.28 -1.47
N GLN A 81 7.18 15.18 -2.63
CA GLN A 81 8.64 15.26 -2.73
C GLN A 81 9.18 16.59 -2.18
N LYS A 82 8.45 17.70 -2.32
CA LYS A 82 8.84 19.01 -1.78
C LYS A 82 8.86 19.05 -0.25
N LEU A 83 8.15 18.13 0.41
CA LEU A 83 8.08 18.02 1.87
C LEU A 83 9.16 17.08 2.45
N LEU A 84 9.83 16.30 1.60
CA LEU A 84 10.78 15.27 2.00
C LEU A 84 12.20 15.58 1.53
N ASN A 85 13.18 15.43 2.43
CA ASN A 85 14.59 15.61 2.10
C ASN A 85 15.17 14.47 1.25
N ARG A 86 14.58 13.27 1.37
CA ARG A 86 15.00 12.08 0.64
C ARG A 86 14.15 11.93 -0.61
N LYS A 87 14.77 11.44 -1.69
CA LYS A 87 14.06 11.19 -2.95
C LYS A 87 13.03 10.08 -2.76
N ILE A 88 11.80 10.33 -3.22
CA ILE A 88 10.73 9.34 -3.31
C ILE A 88 11.13 8.30 -4.36
N VAL A 89 11.01 7.03 -3.99
CA VAL A 89 11.31 5.87 -4.85
C VAL A 89 10.06 5.08 -5.22
N SER A 90 8.88 5.64 -4.95
CA SER A 90 7.60 4.97 -5.24
C SER A 90 7.42 4.82 -6.76
N GLU A 91 7.06 3.63 -7.22
CA GLU A 91 6.75 3.41 -8.63
C GLU A 91 5.31 3.83 -8.95
N ILE A 92 5.07 4.43 -10.12
CA ILE A 92 3.72 4.71 -10.65
C ILE A 92 3.61 3.96 -11.97
N LEU A 93 2.85 2.87 -11.98
CA LEU A 93 2.74 1.95 -13.11
C LEU A 93 1.27 1.55 -13.37
N PRO A 94 0.93 1.10 -14.59
CA PRO A 94 -0.41 0.57 -14.85
C PRO A 94 -0.74 -0.63 -13.95
N ALA A 95 -1.98 -0.69 -13.47
CA ALA A 95 -2.49 -1.85 -12.75
C ALA A 95 -2.44 -3.11 -13.62
N LYS A 96 -1.92 -4.19 -13.04
CA LYS A 96 -1.82 -5.51 -13.68
C LYS A 96 -2.79 -6.49 -13.03
N LYS A 97 -2.68 -7.76 -13.40
CA LYS A 97 -3.44 -8.85 -12.75
C LYS A 97 -3.19 -8.83 -11.24
N PHE A 98 -4.27 -8.72 -10.49
CA PHE A 98 -4.27 -8.79 -9.03
C PHE A 98 -4.61 -10.21 -8.58
N TYR A 99 -3.81 -10.76 -7.68
CA TYR A 99 -4.05 -12.03 -7.01
C TYR A 99 -4.41 -11.72 -5.56
N ARG A 100 -5.60 -12.14 -5.13
CA ARG A 100 -6.05 -11.93 -3.75
C ARG A 100 -5.25 -12.86 -2.84
N ALA A 101 -4.59 -12.31 -1.83
CA ALA A 101 -3.93 -13.08 -0.78
C ALA A 101 -4.94 -13.92 0.02
N GLU A 102 -4.44 -14.94 0.68
CA GLU A 102 -5.18 -15.90 1.50
C GLU A 102 -6.02 -15.20 2.59
N GLU A 103 -7.14 -15.82 3.00
CA GLU A 103 -8.12 -15.20 3.90
C GLU A 103 -7.57 -14.83 5.29
N TYR A 104 -6.47 -15.46 5.72
CA TYR A 104 -5.83 -15.12 6.98
C TYR A 104 -5.09 -13.77 6.94
N HIS A 105 -4.71 -13.27 5.76
CA HIS A 105 -4.16 -11.92 5.58
C HIS A 105 -5.24 -10.83 5.56
N GLN A 106 -6.49 -11.20 5.28
CA GLN A 106 -7.56 -10.26 5.03
C GLN A 106 -8.06 -9.66 6.35
N GLN A 107 -8.07 -8.32 6.44
CA GLN A 107 -8.46 -7.57 7.65
C GLN A 107 -7.71 -8.02 8.91
N TYR A 108 -6.45 -8.42 8.78
CA TYR A 108 -5.65 -9.06 9.85
C TYR A 108 -5.59 -8.25 11.15
N LEU A 109 -5.29 -6.95 11.07
CA LEU A 109 -5.19 -6.08 12.26
C LEU A 109 -6.54 -5.86 12.96
N ALA A 110 -7.63 -5.75 12.20
CA ALA A 110 -8.98 -5.63 12.76
C ALA A 110 -9.46 -6.94 13.42
N LYS A 111 -8.96 -8.09 12.94
CA LYS A 111 -9.22 -9.42 13.53
C LYS A 111 -8.44 -9.67 14.82
N GLY A 112 -7.41 -8.86 15.13
CA GLY A 112 -6.64 -8.96 16.37
C GLY A 112 -5.12 -8.90 16.16
N GLY A 113 -4.64 -8.97 14.92
CA GLY A 113 -3.21 -9.03 14.63
C GLY A 113 -2.50 -10.20 15.31
N ARG A 114 -1.18 -10.08 15.45
CA ARG A 114 -0.29 -11.09 16.03
C ARG A 114 -0.53 -11.32 17.52
N PHE A 115 -0.95 -10.29 18.23
CA PHE A 115 -1.03 -10.27 19.70
C PHE A 115 -2.47 -10.37 20.24
N GLY A 116 -3.48 -10.45 19.36
CA GLY A 116 -4.89 -10.52 19.75
C GLY A 116 -5.55 -9.16 20.06
N PHE A 117 -4.79 -8.06 20.04
CA PHE A 117 -5.32 -6.71 20.26
C PHE A 117 -5.85 -6.10 18.96
N LYS A 118 -7.17 -6.11 18.81
CA LYS A 118 -7.85 -5.53 17.65
C LYS A 118 -7.54 -4.04 17.51
N GLN A 119 -7.38 -3.60 16.26
CA GLN A 119 -7.30 -2.19 15.90
C GLN A 119 -8.60 -1.80 15.19
N SER A 120 -9.21 -0.68 15.58
CA SER A 120 -10.48 -0.23 15.00
C SER A 120 -10.32 0.09 13.52
N ALA A 121 -11.28 -0.37 12.71
CA ALA A 121 -11.39 -0.06 11.29
C ALA A 121 -12.59 0.87 10.99
N GLU A 122 -13.14 1.51 12.02
CA GLU A 122 -14.24 2.47 11.88
C GLU A 122 -13.80 3.68 11.04
N LYS A 123 -14.75 4.23 10.27
CA LYS A 123 -14.51 5.42 9.44
C LYS A 123 -14.16 6.60 10.36
N GLY A 124 -13.09 7.32 10.01
CA GLY A 124 -12.63 8.48 10.80
C GLY A 124 -11.83 8.13 12.05
N CYS A 125 -11.53 6.85 12.32
CA CYS A 125 -10.61 6.46 13.36
C CYS A 125 -9.20 7.02 13.08
N ASN A 126 -8.65 7.75 14.06
CA ASN A 126 -7.30 8.32 14.00
C ASN A 126 -6.34 7.68 15.02
N ASP A 127 -6.73 6.53 15.59
CA ASP A 127 -5.86 5.78 16.49
C ASP A 127 -4.58 5.36 15.73
N PRO A 128 -3.39 5.47 16.36
CA PRO A 128 -2.15 5.06 15.71
C PRO A 128 -2.16 3.58 15.32
N ILE A 129 -2.05 3.31 14.02
CA ILE A 129 -1.97 1.94 13.51
C ILE A 129 -0.62 1.31 13.90
N ARG A 130 -0.67 0.14 14.52
CA ARG A 130 0.47 -0.70 14.88
C ARG A 130 0.69 -1.77 13.82
N CYS A 131 1.92 -1.92 13.34
CA CYS A 131 2.24 -2.74 12.17
C CYS A 131 1.75 -4.19 12.25
N TYR A 132 1.84 -4.84 13.42
CA TYR A 132 1.59 -6.27 13.56
C TYR A 132 0.47 -6.64 14.52
N GLY A 133 -0.14 -5.69 15.23
CA GLY A 133 -1.09 -5.96 16.32
C GLY A 133 -0.87 -5.04 17.50
#